data_AF-A0A9X5H5E2-F1
#
_entry.id   AF-A0A9X5H5E2-F1
#
_cell.length_a   1.000
_cell.length_b   1.000
_cell.length_c   1.000
_cell.angle_alpha   90.00
_cell.angle_beta   90.00
_cell.angle_gamma   90.00
#
_symmetry.space_group_name_H-M   'P 1'
#
loop_
_entity.id
_entity.type
_entity.pdbx_description
1 polymer ?
#
loop_
_entity_poly.entity_id
_entity_poly.type
_entity_poly.pdbx_seq_one_letter_code
_entity_poly.pdbx_strand_id
1 'polypeptide(L)'
;MLVENKRGCKESKPKRKTAGNIIEPYVRRGLSDSEIAEKTGIKYRTVWAAAKKIREGLEETKGKNADRHLCKTCKYRAAAYYQNGSGIKCEYALKSGKRSRGCDVEDCDKYEKGAPVKVKDEP
;
A
#
# COMPACT_ATOMS: atom_id res chain seq x y z
N MET A 1 -2.01 37.01 25.92
CA MET A 1 -2.84 35.81 25.65
C MET A 1 -2.59 35.37 24.21
N LEU A 2 -1.80 34.32 24.00
CA LEU A 2 -1.76 33.59 22.73
C LEU A 2 -1.75 32.11 23.07
N VAL A 3 -2.90 31.47 22.87
CA VAL A 3 -3.12 30.03 23.05
C VAL A 3 -2.66 29.35 21.77
N GLU A 4 -1.47 28.77 21.77
CA GLU A 4 -1.04 27.91 20.67
C GLU A 4 -1.54 26.48 20.91
N ASN A 5 -2.55 26.17 20.12
CA ASN A 5 -3.39 24.99 20.16
C ASN A 5 -2.61 23.74 19.73
N LYS A 6 -2.35 22.85 20.70
CA LYS A 6 -1.75 21.52 20.51
C LYS A 6 -2.54 20.71 19.46
N ARG A 7 -1.96 20.47 18.29
CA ARG A 7 -2.33 19.34 17.42
C ARG A 7 -1.16 18.37 17.35
N GLY A 8 -1.06 17.55 18.39
CA GLY A 8 -0.17 16.40 18.40
C GLY A 8 -0.48 15.51 17.21
N CYS A 9 0.49 15.40 16.30
CA CYS A 9 0.53 14.36 15.30
C CYS A 9 0.53 13.04 16.08
N LYS A 10 -0.57 12.30 16.08
CA LYS A 10 -0.62 10.99 16.72
C LYS A 10 0.27 10.08 15.89
N GLU A 11 1.55 10.01 16.23
CA GLU A 11 2.44 8.93 15.81
C GLU A 11 1.75 7.63 16.19
N SER A 12 1.23 6.93 15.18
CA SER A 12 0.63 5.62 15.35
C SER A 12 1.70 4.69 15.90
N LYS A 13 1.61 4.36 17.19
CA LYS A 13 2.45 3.35 17.85
C LYS A 13 2.57 2.11 16.94
N PRO A 14 3.75 1.46 16.84
CA PRO A 14 3.92 0.29 16.01
C PRO A 14 2.94 -0.79 16.47
N LYS A 15 1.92 -1.07 15.64
CA LYS A 15 0.95 -2.14 15.92
C LYS A 15 1.75 -3.43 16.01
N ARG A 16 1.57 -4.22 17.09
CA ARG A 16 2.14 -5.57 17.22
C ARG A 16 1.94 -6.29 15.88
N LYS A 17 2.99 -6.87 15.28
CA LYS A 17 2.90 -7.57 13.99
C LYS A 17 1.93 -8.74 14.17
N THR A 18 0.69 -8.59 13.73
CA THR A 18 -0.31 -9.65 13.75
C THR A 18 0.04 -10.67 12.65
N ALA A 19 -0.45 -11.90 12.78
CA ALA A 19 -0.33 -12.90 11.72
C ALA A 19 -0.82 -12.33 10.36
N GLY A 20 -1.87 -11.50 10.38
CA GLY A 20 -2.38 -10.78 9.21
C GLY A 20 -1.32 -9.94 8.50
N ASN A 21 -0.57 -9.10 9.23
CA ASN A 21 0.47 -8.25 8.62
C ASN A 21 1.61 -9.07 8.00
N ILE A 22 1.90 -10.25 8.55
CA ILE A 22 2.95 -11.14 8.04
C ILE A 22 2.49 -11.82 6.75
N ILE A 23 1.23 -12.28 6.70
CA ILE A 23 0.73 -13.05 5.56
C ILE A 23 0.18 -12.19 4.40
N GLU A 24 -0.27 -10.96 4.68
CA GLU A 24 -0.85 -10.04 3.68
C GLU A 24 -0.03 -9.92 2.38
N PRO A 25 1.30 -9.71 2.38
CA PRO A 25 2.06 -9.64 1.14
C PRO A 25 2.05 -10.94 0.34
N TYR A 26 1.91 -12.11 0.98
CA TYR A 26 1.82 -13.40 0.29
C TYR A 26 0.41 -13.63 -0.27
N VAL A 27 -0.63 -13.24 0.47
CA VAL A 27 -2.03 -13.29 -0.01
C VAL A 27 -2.21 -12.42 -1.25
N ARG A 28 -1.65 -11.20 -1.27
CA ARG A 28 -1.68 -10.32 -2.46
C ARG A 28 -0.95 -10.89 -3.67
N ARG A 29 0.04 -11.76 -3.45
CA ARG A 29 0.76 -12.48 -4.52
C ARG A 29 0.02 -13.72 -5.02
N GLY A 30 -1.13 -14.07 -4.41
CA GLY A 30 -1.94 -15.21 -4.81
C GLY A 30 -1.42 -16.56 -4.32
N LEU A 31 -0.55 -16.61 -3.32
CA LEU A 31 -0.07 -17.88 -2.76
C LEU A 31 -1.22 -18.62 -2.04
N SER A 32 -1.14 -19.96 -2.05
CA SER A 32 -2.06 -20.81 -1.31
C SER A 32 -1.84 -20.73 0.20
N ASP A 33 -2.89 -21.04 0.97
CA ASP A 33 -2.82 -21.01 2.44
C ASP A 33 -1.78 -22.00 2.99
N SER A 34 -1.56 -23.11 2.29
CA SER A 34 -0.51 -24.10 2.61
C SER A 34 0.90 -23.53 2.41
N GLU A 35 1.18 -22.94 1.25
CA GLU A 35 2.50 -22.34 0.97
C GLU A 35 2.82 -21.19 1.94
N ILE A 36 1.80 -20.42 2.33
CA ILE A 36 1.95 -19.33 3.30
C ILE A 36 2.25 -19.91 4.69
N ALA A 37 1.56 -20.96 5.11
CA ALA A 37 1.82 -21.62 6.39
C ALA A 37 3.25 -22.18 6.45
N GLU A 38 3.71 -22.83 5.38
CA GLU A 38 5.08 -23.35 5.27
C GLU A 38 6.13 -22.23 5.31
N LYS A 39 5.93 -21.14 4.53
CA LYS A 39 6.87 -20.03 4.47
C LYS A 39 6.96 -19.22 5.77
N THR A 40 5.86 -19.11 6.50
CA THR A 40 5.78 -18.24 7.70
C THR A 40 5.91 -19.00 9.00
N GLY A 41 5.80 -20.33 9.00
CA GLY A 41 5.73 -21.16 10.20
C GLY A 41 4.44 -20.95 11.01
N ILE A 42 3.47 -20.21 10.49
CA ILE A 42 2.18 -19.95 11.14
C ILE A 42 1.27 -21.15 10.90
N LYS A 43 0.53 -21.57 11.93
CA LYS A 43 -0.45 -22.67 11.81
C LYS A 43 -1.43 -22.39 10.67
N TYR A 44 -1.65 -23.40 9.81
CA TYR A 44 -2.57 -23.31 8.66
C TYR A 44 -3.92 -22.68 9.00
N ARG A 45 -4.56 -23.10 10.11
CA ARG A 45 -5.86 -22.57 10.53
C ARG A 45 -5.83 -21.06 10.81
N THR A 46 -4.72 -20.55 11.33
CA THR A 46 -4.51 -19.11 11.57
C THR A 46 -4.28 -18.38 10.25
N VAL A 47 -3.49 -18.97 9.33
CA VAL A 47 -3.29 -18.44 7.98
C VAL A 47 -4.63 -18.33 7.26
N TRP A 48 -5.40 -19.41 7.20
CA TRP A 48 -6.71 -19.46 6.54
C TRP A 48 -7.66 -18.38 7.05
N ALA A 49 -7.80 -18.25 8.38
CA ALA A 49 -8.70 -17.27 8.98
C ALA A 49 -8.29 -15.82 8.70
N ALA A 50 -6.99 -15.52 8.68
CA ALA A 50 -6.49 -14.19 8.37
C ALA A 50 -6.50 -13.91 6.86
N ALA A 51 -6.14 -14.89 6.02
CA ALA A 51 -6.14 -14.78 4.56
C ALA A 51 -7.56 -14.53 4.03
N LYS A 52 -8.56 -15.20 4.59
CA LYS A 52 -9.98 -14.94 4.26
C LYS A 52 -10.34 -13.46 4.43
N LYS A 53 -10.06 -12.87 5.60
CA LYS A 53 -10.35 -11.45 5.87
C LYS A 53 -9.60 -10.50 4.94
N ILE A 54 -8.36 -10.84 4.59
CA ILE A 54 -7.55 -10.04 3.66
C ILE A 54 -8.15 -10.12 2.25
N ARG A 55 -8.52 -11.31 1.77
CA ARG A 55 -9.16 -11.48 0.46
C ARG A 55 -10.49 -10.74 0.37
N GLU A 56 -11.33 -10.84 1.41
CA GLU A 56 -12.59 -10.09 1.52
C GLU A 56 -12.34 -8.57 1.46
N GLY A 57 -11.34 -8.08 2.19
CA GLY A 57 -10.96 -6.66 2.16
C GLY A 57 -10.42 -6.21 0.79
N LEU A 58 -9.63 -7.05 0.11
CA LEU A 58 -9.11 -6.76 -1.24
C LEU A 58 -10.26 -6.64 -2.24
N GLU A 59 -11.22 -7.57 -2.21
CA GLU A 59 -12.42 -7.53 -3.07
C GLU A 59 -13.25 -6.28 -2.78
N GLU A 60 -13.42 -5.90 -1.50
CA GLU A 60 -14.14 -4.67 -1.16
C GLU A 60 -13.44 -3.42 -1.68
N THR A 61 -12.10 -3.41 -1.72
CA THR A 61 -11.33 -2.27 -2.22
C THR A 61 -11.15 -2.25 -3.74
N LYS A 62 -11.57 -3.31 -4.42
CA LYS A 62 -11.37 -3.48 -5.85
C LYS A 62 -12.09 -2.39 -6.63
N GLY A 63 -11.41 -1.77 -7.60
CA GLY A 63 -11.96 -0.71 -8.43
C GLY A 63 -12.14 0.63 -7.70
N LYS A 64 -11.95 0.72 -6.38
CA LYS A 64 -12.24 1.95 -5.62
C LYS A 64 -11.35 3.12 -6.06
N ASN A 65 -10.18 2.89 -6.67
CA ASN A 65 -9.29 3.95 -7.14
C ASN A 65 -9.34 4.18 -8.66
N ALA A 66 -10.43 3.82 -9.34
CA ALA A 66 -10.59 4.01 -10.79
C ALA A 66 -10.38 5.47 -11.25
N ASP A 67 -10.96 6.42 -10.52
CA ASP A 67 -10.83 7.87 -10.71
C ASP A 67 -9.51 8.46 -10.18
N ARG A 68 -8.62 7.60 -9.68
CA ARG A 68 -7.26 7.91 -9.22
C ARG A 68 -7.21 8.87 -8.02
N HIS A 69 -8.27 9.00 -7.24
CA HIS A 69 -8.29 9.92 -6.09
C HIS A 69 -7.25 9.55 -5.02
N LEU A 70 -6.96 8.27 -4.81
CA LEU A 70 -5.90 7.83 -3.88
C LEU A 70 -4.51 8.20 -4.41
N CYS A 71 -4.29 8.09 -5.72
CA CYS A 71 -3.01 8.50 -6.33
C CYS A 71 -2.69 9.98 -6.09
N LYS A 72 -3.70 10.85 -5.97
CA LYS A 72 -3.53 12.29 -5.67
C LYS A 72 -3.01 12.54 -4.24
N THR A 73 -3.23 11.61 -3.32
CA THR A 73 -2.83 11.73 -1.90
C THR A 73 -1.72 10.77 -1.49
N CYS A 74 -1.29 9.92 -2.43
CA CYS A 74 -0.21 8.96 -2.23
C CYS A 74 1.14 9.66 -2.03
N LYS A 75 1.99 9.13 -1.14
CA LYS A 75 3.36 9.60 -0.92
C LYS A 75 4.26 9.37 -2.14
N TYR A 76 3.94 8.36 -2.96
CA TYR A 76 4.69 8.05 -4.19
C TYR A 76 4.24 8.87 -5.41
N ARG A 77 3.30 9.82 -5.24
CA ARG A 77 2.95 10.75 -6.32
C ARG A 77 4.15 11.65 -6.63
N ALA A 78 4.38 11.95 -7.89
CA ALA A 78 5.39 12.93 -8.26
C ALA A 78 5.11 14.28 -7.57
N ALA A 79 6.16 14.87 -6.99
CA ALA A 79 6.08 16.18 -6.34
C ALA A 79 5.77 17.29 -7.35
N ALA A 80 6.35 17.19 -8.55
CA ALA A 80 6.01 18.03 -9.68
C ALA A 80 4.77 17.45 -10.38
N TYR A 81 3.60 17.94 -10.03
CA TYR A 81 2.40 17.76 -10.84
C TYR A 81 2.62 18.52 -12.15
N TYR A 82 3.10 17.83 -13.20
CA TYR A 82 3.18 18.42 -14.53
C TYR A 82 1.75 18.66 -15.02
N GLN A 83 1.27 19.90 -14.91
CA GLN A 83 -0.08 20.30 -15.31
C GLN A 83 -0.41 19.99 -16.78
N ASN A 84 0.61 19.71 -17.59
CA ASN A 84 0.52 19.58 -19.05
C ASN A 84 0.75 18.14 -19.55
N GLY A 85 0.76 17.13 -18.67
CA GLY A 85 0.94 15.73 -19.05
C GLY A 85 -0.26 14.88 -18.64
N SER A 86 -0.71 13.99 -19.52
CA SER A 86 -1.78 13.03 -19.27
C SER A 86 -1.38 12.00 -18.20
N GLY A 87 -1.48 12.40 -16.93
CA GLY A 87 -1.48 11.47 -15.80
C GLY A 87 -0.57 11.84 -14.63
N ILE A 88 -1.02 11.43 -13.44
CA ILE A 88 -0.23 11.47 -12.20
C ILE A 88 0.93 10.48 -12.33
N LYS A 89 2.17 10.99 -12.40
CA LYS A 89 3.38 10.17 -12.36
C LYS A 89 3.54 9.52 -10.97
N CYS A 90 3.91 8.24 -10.96
CA CYS A 90 4.14 7.45 -9.75
C CYS A 90 5.62 7.09 -9.63
N GLU A 91 6.29 7.64 -8.63
CA GLU A 91 7.72 7.44 -8.40
C GLU A 91 8.05 5.96 -8.11
N TYR A 92 7.13 5.22 -7.47
CA TYR A 92 7.29 3.77 -7.24
C TYR A 92 7.36 2.98 -8.56
N ALA A 93 6.52 3.34 -9.52
CA ALA A 93 6.50 2.71 -10.84
C ALA A 93 7.76 3.05 -11.65
N LEU A 94 8.19 4.32 -11.61
CA LEU A 94 9.36 4.80 -12.34
C LEU A 94 10.64 4.08 -11.88
N LYS A 95 10.78 3.84 -10.57
CA LYS A 95 11.91 3.09 -10.01
C LYS A 95 11.97 1.64 -10.42
N SER A 96 10.83 1.02 -10.72
CA SER A 96 10.80 -0.39 -11.08
C SER A 96 11.45 -0.68 -12.45
N GLY A 97 11.93 0.36 -13.17
CA GLY A 97 12.58 0.23 -14.49
C GLY A 97 11.64 -0.23 -15.61
N LYS A 98 10.35 -0.40 -15.32
CA LYS A 98 9.35 -0.91 -16.26
C LYS A 98 8.73 0.25 -17.03
N ARG A 99 8.48 0.05 -18.34
CA ARG A 99 7.72 0.99 -19.18
C ARG A 99 6.25 1.12 -18.79
N SER A 100 5.76 0.25 -17.90
CA SER A 100 4.40 0.24 -17.36
C SER A 100 4.42 0.30 -15.83
N ARG A 101 3.31 0.77 -15.24
CA ARG A 101 3.17 1.06 -13.80
C ARG A 101 3.47 -0.14 -12.88
N GLY A 102 3.40 -1.36 -13.39
CA GLY A 102 3.66 -2.60 -12.62
C GLY A 102 2.54 -3.01 -11.66
N CYS A 103 1.57 -2.13 -11.39
CA CYS A 103 0.31 -2.41 -10.72
C CYS A 103 -0.84 -1.72 -11.47
N ASP A 104 -2.04 -2.28 -11.35
CA ASP A 104 -3.26 -1.63 -11.81
C ASP A 104 -3.52 -0.35 -10.98
N VAL A 105 -4.07 0.69 -11.61
CA VAL A 105 -4.33 1.96 -10.91
C VAL A 105 -5.52 1.81 -9.97
N GLU A 106 -6.55 1.09 -10.39
CA GLU A 106 -7.79 0.90 -9.65
C GLU A 106 -7.54 0.05 -8.39
N ASP A 107 -6.61 -0.89 -8.49
CA ASP A 107 -6.25 -1.87 -7.45
C ASP A 107 -4.80 -1.73 -6.96
N CYS A 108 -4.31 -0.48 -6.83
CA CYS A 108 -2.91 -0.21 -6.51
C CYS A 108 -2.52 -0.69 -5.08
N ASP A 109 -1.70 -1.74 -5.00
CA ASP A 109 -1.20 -2.32 -3.74
C ASP A 109 -0.11 -1.49 -3.02
N LYS A 110 0.35 -0.39 -3.65
CA LYS A 110 1.44 0.48 -3.17
C LYS A 110 0.97 1.76 -2.50
N TYR A 111 -0.34 1.99 -2.39
CA TYR A 111 -0.83 3.25 -1.86
C TYR A 111 -0.46 3.44 -0.39
N GLU A 112 0.17 4.58 -0.10
CA GLU A 112 0.41 5.05 1.26
C GLU A 112 0.13 6.55 1.30
N LYS A 113 -0.77 7.00 2.17
CA LYS A 113 -1.15 8.41 2.28
C LYS A 113 0.02 9.22 2.87
N GLY A 114 0.40 10.33 2.24
CA GLY A 114 1.46 11.18 2.78
C GLY A 114 1.91 12.33 1.88
N ALA A 115 2.91 13.07 2.34
CA ALA A 115 3.61 14.05 1.51
C ALA A 115 4.40 13.34 0.40
N PRO A 116 4.58 13.96 -0.78
CA PRO A 116 5.38 13.39 -1.86
C PRO A 116 6.80 13.11 -1.40
N VAL A 117 7.24 11.86 -1.50
CA VAL A 117 8.63 11.47 -1.26
C VAL A 117 9.33 11.29 -2.59
N LYS A 118 10.47 11.97 -2.78
CA LYS A 118 11.43 11.55 -3.80
C LYS A 118 12.02 10.26 -3.28
N VAL A 119 11.69 9.15 -3.92
CA VAL A 119 12.26 7.86 -3.53
C VAL A 119 13.74 7.96 -3.94
N LYS A 120 14.64 8.25 -3.00
CA LYS A 120 16.10 8.25 -3.25
C LYS A 120 16.54 6.82 -3.52
N ASP A 121 17.45 6.61 -4.46
CA ASP A 121 18.07 5.31 -4.71
C ASP A 121 18.57 4.75 -3.39
N GLU A 122 17.95 3.67 -2.92
CA GLU A 122 18.54 2.83 -1.88
C GLU A 122 19.10 1.61 -2.61
N PRO A 123 20.35 1.21 -2.28
CA PRO A 123 21.16 0.25 -3.03
C PRO A 123 20.60 -1.18 -3.04
#